data_AF-A0A3B6PRT1-F1
#
_entry.id   AF-A0A3B6PRT1-F1
#
_cell.length_a   1.000
_cell.length_b   1.000
_cell.length_c   1.000
_cell.angle_alpha   90.00
_cell.angle_beta   90.00
_cell.angle_gamma   90.00
#
_symmetry.space_group_name_H-M   'P 1'
#
loop_
_entity.id
_entity.type
_entity.pdbx_description
1 polymer ?
#
loop_
_entity_poly.entity_id
_entity_poly.type
_entity_poly.pdbx_seq_one_letter_code
_entity_poly.pdbx_strand_id
1 'polypeptide(L)'
;MRYTRHELEALSGAPSREAQALRWAEAYAALAAAGFSGDYDGLLASDEPLTRRGKKVSGGGKKRAEAAARQFSEATEVGAWRNGDSGVHQAAGEPFDQGGDVEYEDDSDDEYDGILKPAFAVDGEPDFESGEPLDGFEYLRRVRWEANQIPKVKVAKIDLSAARKEQTPYMPEIPDIPKCSPDLCASKEWEDSFITYFSETRLAFLELDSSDGPSVSGAVNSPCKPGISFEPQIDPTLTMIRKMDAVSRAATLRNYIDMIQSFDMLSRNDCLWLFALCVAVEPPLDAETCASLRSMLRKCSTILATKSEMDDEVVMLNILVAISGLYFGQYEK
;
A
#
# COMPACT_ATOMS: atom_id res chain seq x y z
N MET A 1 -16.08 -30.36 -37.98
CA MET A 1 -15.71 -29.28 -38.93
C MET A 1 -14.79 -28.32 -38.20
N ARG A 2 -13.61 -28.00 -38.73
CA ARG A 2 -12.69 -27.03 -38.11
C ARG A 2 -12.76 -25.74 -38.93
N TYR A 3 -13.29 -24.69 -38.32
CA TYR A 3 -13.31 -23.36 -38.92
C TYR A 3 -11.93 -22.73 -38.86
N THR A 4 -11.55 -22.03 -39.91
CA THR A 4 -10.30 -21.28 -40.02
C THR A 4 -10.40 -19.96 -39.26
N ARG A 5 -9.26 -19.40 -38.84
CA ARG A 5 -9.19 -18.14 -38.08
C ARG A 5 -9.91 -16.97 -38.76
N HIS A 6 -9.85 -16.92 -40.09
CA HIS A 6 -10.52 -15.91 -40.89
C HIS A 6 -12.06 -16.09 -40.91
N GLU A 7 -12.55 -17.33 -40.78
CA GLU A 7 -13.99 -17.60 -40.63
C GLU A 7 -14.48 -17.20 -39.22
N LEU A 8 -13.65 -17.37 -38.19
CA LEU A 8 -13.95 -16.89 -36.83
C LEU A 8 -13.93 -15.36 -36.75
N GLU A 9 -13.00 -14.70 -37.44
CA GLU A 9 -12.93 -13.23 -37.51
C GLU A 9 -14.06 -12.63 -38.36
N ALA A 10 -14.56 -13.34 -39.38
CA ALA A 10 -15.76 -12.94 -40.10
C ALA A 10 -17.04 -13.02 -39.24
N LEU A 11 -17.07 -13.91 -38.24
CA LEU A 11 -18.14 -14.02 -37.25
C LEU A 11 -18.04 -12.97 -36.13
N SER A 12 -16.87 -12.34 -35.94
CA SER A 12 -16.66 -11.32 -34.90
C SER A 12 -17.08 -9.90 -35.34
N GLY A 13 -17.40 -9.70 -36.62
CA GLY A 13 -18.05 -8.49 -37.11
C GLY A 13 -19.46 -8.37 -36.55
N ALA A 14 -19.65 -7.52 -35.53
CA ALA A 14 -20.88 -7.43 -34.76
C ALA A 14 -22.13 -7.23 -35.64
N PRO A 15 -23.03 -8.23 -35.74
CA PRO A 15 -24.39 -7.98 -36.20
C PRO A 15 -25.09 -7.11 -35.15
N SER A 16 -26.08 -6.31 -35.55
CA SER A 16 -26.93 -5.60 -34.58
C SER A 16 -27.42 -6.55 -33.49
N ARG A 17 -27.71 -6.06 -32.29
CA ARG A 17 -28.17 -6.88 -31.16
C ARG A 17 -29.34 -7.80 -31.54
N GLU A 18 -30.19 -7.36 -32.45
CA GLU A 18 -31.30 -8.13 -33.03
C GLU A 18 -30.82 -9.27 -33.93
N ALA A 19 -29.81 -9.03 -34.77
CA ALA A 19 -29.21 -10.06 -35.60
C ALA A 19 -28.41 -11.08 -34.78
N GLN A 20 -27.79 -10.68 -33.67
CA GLN A 20 -27.21 -11.61 -32.71
C GLN A 20 -28.29 -12.50 -32.06
N ALA A 21 -29.43 -11.92 -31.65
CA ALA A 21 -30.54 -12.67 -31.08
C ALA A 21 -31.13 -13.70 -32.07
N LEU A 22 -31.26 -13.34 -33.35
CA LEU A 22 -31.69 -14.26 -34.40
C LEU A 22 -30.71 -15.43 -34.61
N ARG A 23 -29.40 -15.15 -34.62
CA ARG A 23 -28.37 -16.20 -34.74
C ARG A 23 -28.34 -17.12 -33.52
N TRP A 24 -28.54 -16.57 -32.34
CA TRP A 24 -28.68 -17.35 -31.12
C TRP A 24 -29.93 -18.23 -31.14
N ALA A 25 -31.06 -17.73 -31.64
CA ALA A 25 -32.28 -18.52 -31.81
C ALA A 25 -32.10 -19.68 -32.81
N GLU A 26 -31.41 -19.44 -33.94
CA GLU A 26 -31.06 -20.50 -34.90
C GLU A 26 -30.16 -21.58 -34.27
N ALA A 27 -29.13 -21.17 -33.52
CA ALA A 27 -28.25 -22.09 -32.82
C ALA A 27 -29.00 -22.91 -31.75
N TYR A 28 -29.90 -22.27 -31.00
CA TYR A 28 -30.73 -22.91 -29.98
C TYR A 28 -31.67 -23.95 -30.60
N ALA A 29 -32.30 -23.63 -31.73
CA ALA A 29 -33.16 -24.55 -32.47
C ALA A 29 -32.37 -25.75 -33.01
N ALA A 30 -31.14 -25.53 -33.50
CA ALA A 30 -30.26 -26.60 -33.98
C ALA A 30 -29.81 -27.55 -32.85
N LEU A 31 -29.49 -27.00 -31.67
CA LEU A 31 -29.16 -27.77 -30.47
C LEU A 31 -30.36 -28.58 -29.95
N ALA A 32 -31.56 -27.98 -29.95
CA ALA A 32 -32.78 -28.69 -29.60
C ALA A 32 -33.09 -29.82 -30.59
N ALA A 33 -32.88 -29.60 -31.90
CA ALA A 33 -33.03 -30.63 -32.93
C ALA A 33 -31.99 -31.76 -32.82
N ALA A 34 -30.81 -31.46 -32.25
CA ALA A 34 -29.78 -32.44 -31.93
C ALA A 34 -30.03 -33.20 -30.61
N GLY A 35 -31.15 -32.95 -29.92
CA GLY A 35 -31.56 -33.64 -28.70
C GLY A 35 -31.08 -33.00 -27.40
N PHE A 36 -30.45 -31.82 -27.47
CA PHE A 36 -29.93 -31.07 -26.31
C PHE A 36 -30.90 -29.96 -25.85
N SER A 37 -32.20 -30.28 -25.74
CA SER A 37 -33.21 -29.31 -25.30
C SER A 37 -33.32 -29.27 -23.77
N GLY A 38 -33.13 -28.09 -23.17
CA GLY A 38 -33.46 -27.83 -21.75
C GLY A 38 -32.29 -27.73 -20.78
N ASP A 39 -31.08 -28.16 -21.16
CA ASP A 39 -29.91 -28.14 -20.27
C ASP A 39 -29.31 -26.73 -20.07
N TYR A 40 -29.75 -25.75 -20.88
CA TYR A 40 -29.18 -24.39 -20.90
C TYR A 40 -30.17 -23.27 -20.53
N ASP A 41 -31.44 -23.60 -20.25
CA ASP A 41 -32.46 -22.60 -19.88
C ASP A 41 -32.12 -21.86 -18.56
N GLY A 42 -31.31 -22.46 -17.69
CA GLY A 42 -30.85 -21.84 -16.44
C GLY A 42 -29.88 -20.67 -16.63
N LEU A 43 -29.25 -20.54 -17.81
CA LEU A 43 -28.29 -19.47 -18.11
C LEU A 43 -28.96 -18.18 -18.61
N LEU A 44 -30.23 -18.24 -19.01
CA LEU A 44 -31.03 -17.07 -19.42
C LEU A 44 -31.72 -16.37 -18.25
N ALA A 45 -31.73 -16.96 -17.06
CA ALA A 45 -32.53 -16.48 -15.92
C ALA A 45 -31.84 -15.43 -15.03
N SER A 46 -30.61 -15.02 -15.34
CA SER A 46 -29.80 -14.17 -14.44
C SER A 46 -29.82 -12.67 -14.72
N ASP A 47 -30.66 -12.19 -15.66
CA ASP A 47 -30.85 -10.77 -15.90
C ASP A 47 -32.32 -10.36 -15.68
N GLU A 48 -32.71 -10.14 -14.41
CA GLU A 48 -33.92 -9.38 -14.08
C GLU A 48 -33.62 -8.36 -12.96
N PRO A 49 -33.97 -7.07 -13.16
CA PRO A 49 -33.65 -6.00 -12.23
C PRO A 49 -34.63 -5.93 -11.05
N LEU A 50 -34.09 -5.99 -9.82
CA LEU A 50 -34.86 -5.87 -8.57
C LEU A 50 -35.56 -4.50 -8.47
N THR A 51 -36.88 -4.50 -8.70
CA THR A 51 -37.77 -3.37 -8.40
C THR A 51 -38.49 -3.54 -7.06
N ARG A 52 -38.42 -2.48 -6.25
CA ARG A 52 -39.01 -2.31 -4.91
C ARG A 52 -40.54 -2.42 -4.90
N ARG A 53 -41.12 -3.11 -3.91
CA ARG A 53 -42.34 -2.62 -3.23
C ARG A 53 -42.50 -3.18 -1.81
N GLY A 54 -42.65 -2.28 -0.83
CA GLY A 54 -42.54 -2.57 0.59
C GLY A 54 -43.81 -2.95 1.34
N LYS A 55 -43.65 -3.25 2.63
CA LYS A 55 -44.72 -3.25 3.64
C LYS A 55 -44.14 -2.86 5.01
N LYS A 56 -44.70 -1.79 5.59
CA LYS A 56 -44.35 -1.17 6.87
C LYS A 56 -44.75 -2.07 8.05
N VAL A 57 -43.88 -2.18 9.07
CA VAL A 57 -44.25 -2.28 10.49
C VAL A 57 -43.27 -1.44 11.32
N SER A 58 -43.80 -0.88 12.41
CA SER A 58 -43.38 0.26 13.20
C SER A 58 -42.26 0.04 14.22
N GLY A 59 -41.51 1.13 14.49
CA GLY A 59 -41.26 1.61 15.86
C GLY A 59 -39.86 1.41 16.42
N GLY A 60 -39.18 2.54 16.75
CA GLY A 60 -38.04 2.57 17.68
C GLY A 60 -36.83 3.34 17.16
N GLY A 61 -36.81 4.66 17.33
CA GLY A 61 -35.72 5.53 16.89
C GLY A 61 -34.49 5.49 17.81
N LYS A 62 -33.30 5.35 17.21
CA LYS A 62 -32.03 5.89 17.71
C LYS A 62 -31.17 6.25 16.49
N LYS A 63 -30.85 7.54 16.35
CA LYS A 63 -30.02 8.08 15.26
C LYS A 63 -28.59 7.53 15.37
N ARG A 64 -28.10 6.91 14.29
CA ARG A 64 -26.69 6.57 14.07
C ARG A 64 -26.20 7.45 12.93
N ALA A 65 -25.11 8.17 13.19
CA ALA A 65 -24.41 9.01 12.23
C ALA A 65 -23.73 8.16 11.15
N GLU A 66 -23.66 8.71 9.93
CA GLU A 66 -22.89 8.20 8.80
C GLU A 66 -21.41 8.07 9.15
N ALA A 67 -20.84 6.91 8.83
CA ALA A 67 -19.41 6.66 8.87
C ALA A 67 -18.78 7.20 7.58
N ALA A 68 -18.12 8.36 7.71
CA ALA A 68 -17.24 8.90 6.70
C ALA A 68 -15.95 8.04 6.57
N ALA A 69 -15.42 8.04 5.35
CA ALA A 69 -14.17 7.43 4.95
C ALA A 69 -13.02 7.75 5.92
N ARG A 70 -12.27 6.72 6.32
CA ARG A 70 -11.03 6.88 7.10
C ARG A 70 -9.93 7.39 6.18
N GLN A 71 -9.68 8.70 6.23
CA GLN A 71 -8.47 9.33 5.73
C GLN A 71 -7.27 8.89 6.57
N PHE A 72 -6.20 8.53 5.86
CA PHE A 72 -4.85 8.34 6.39
C PHE A 72 -4.37 9.64 7.05
N SER A 73 -3.89 9.56 8.29
CA SER A 73 -3.18 10.67 8.93
C SER A 73 -1.67 10.44 8.80
N GLU A 74 -1.05 11.41 8.15
CA GLU A 74 0.38 11.62 7.95
C GLU A 74 1.04 11.92 9.31
N ALA A 75 1.99 11.08 9.74
CA ALA A 75 2.79 11.32 10.93
C ALA A 75 4.12 11.94 10.52
N THR A 76 4.31 13.21 10.86
CA THR A 76 5.52 13.97 10.58
C THR A 76 6.64 13.52 11.53
N GLU A 77 7.71 12.97 10.97
CA GLU A 77 8.98 12.72 11.66
C GLU A 77 9.58 14.03 12.19
N VAL A 78 9.85 14.08 13.49
CA VAL A 78 10.71 15.11 14.08
C VAL A 78 12.06 14.45 14.39
N GLY A 79 13.08 14.87 13.63
CA GLY A 79 14.45 14.39 13.74
C GLY A 79 15.13 14.81 15.03
N ALA A 80 15.80 13.86 15.68
CA ALA A 80 16.62 14.07 16.86
C ALA A 80 18.10 14.30 16.47
N TRP A 81 18.64 15.46 16.84
CA TRP A 81 20.08 15.72 16.82
C TRP A 81 20.66 15.67 18.25
N ARG A 82 21.72 14.85 18.39
CA ARG A 82 22.86 14.88 19.34
C ARG A 82 23.19 16.26 19.94
N ASN A 83 23.85 16.47 21.10
CA ASN A 83 24.74 15.73 22.03
C ASN A 83 24.78 16.57 23.34
N GLY A 84 25.23 16.01 24.47
CA GLY A 84 25.83 16.86 25.53
C GLY A 84 25.78 16.31 26.97
N ASP A 85 26.89 15.71 27.36
CA ASP A 85 27.35 15.36 28.72
C ASP A 85 27.22 16.51 29.75
N SER A 86 26.79 16.20 31.00
CA SER A 86 27.45 16.63 32.25
C SER A 86 26.64 16.29 33.52
N GLY A 87 27.31 15.63 34.47
CA GLY A 87 27.46 16.15 35.83
C GLY A 87 26.33 15.93 36.84
N VAL A 88 26.44 14.83 37.59
CA VAL A 88 25.78 14.57 38.88
C VAL A 88 26.18 15.63 39.91
N HIS A 89 25.23 16.42 40.44
CA HIS A 89 25.37 17.09 41.74
C HIS A 89 24.00 17.26 42.45
N GLN A 90 23.75 16.29 43.33
CA GLN A 90 23.25 16.38 44.71
C GLN A 90 22.11 17.36 45.07
N ALA A 91 21.02 16.74 45.54
CA ALA A 91 19.82 17.33 46.10
C ALA A 91 19.99 17.94 47.51
N ALA A 92 19.36 19.10 47.70
CA ALA A 92 18.74 19.61 48.92
C ALA A 92 17.67 20.60 48.40
N GLY A 93 16.36 20.41 48.51
CA GLY A 93 15.57 19.90 49.63
C GLY A 93 14.99 21.10 50.37
N GLU A 94 13.91 21.70 49.85
CA GLU A 94 13.04 22.70 50.51
C GLU A 94 11.61 22.61 49.93
N PRO A 95 10.56 22.96 50.70
CA PRO A 95 9.29 22.27 50.70
C PRO A 95 8.21 22.87 49.79
N PHE A 96 7.33 21.95 49.39
CA PHE A 96 6.12 22.10 48.57
C PHE A 96 5.07 22.99 49.26
N ASP A 97 4.73 24.14 48.65
CA ASP A 97 3.56 24.94 49.02
C ASP A 97 2.41 24.63 48.05
N GLN A 98 1.31 24.13 48.59
CA GLN A 98 0.05 23.86 47.89
C GLN A 98 -0.83 25.10 48.00
N GLY A 99 -1.25 25.66 46.86
CA GLY A 99 -2.37 26.60 46.87
C GLY A 99 -2.39 27.55 45.70
N GLY A 100 -2.82 27.06 44.54
CA GLY A 100 -3.17 27.89 43.41
C GLY A 100 -3.85 27.05 42.37
N ASP A 101 -5.18 26.96 42.44
CA ASP A 101 -6.00 26.58 41.28
C ASP A 101 -5.73 27.64 40.20
N VAL A 102 -4.75 27.35 39.33
CA VAL A 102 -4.60 28.05 38.07
C VAL A 102 -5.68 27.50 37.15
N GLU A 103 -6.77 28.24 37.03
CA GLU A 103 -7.69 28.08 35.91
C GLU A 103 -6.84 28.18 34.64
N TYR A 104 -6.65 27.05 33.96
CA TYR A 104 -6.16 27.03 32.61
C TYR A 104 -7.27 27.66 31.78
N GLU A 105 -7.18 28.97 31.54
CA GLU A 105 -7.96 29.58 30.48
C GLU A 105 -7.62 28.82 29.19
N ASP A 106 -8.60 28.06 28.72
CA ASP A 106 -8.60 27.35 27.47
C ASP A 106 -8.55 28.42 26.37
N ASP A 107 -7.34 28.89 26.05
CA ASP A 107 -7.05 29.75 24.91
C ASP A 107 -7.38 28.93 23.66
N SER A 108 -8.65 29.02 23.30
CA SER A 108 -9.28 28.51 22.09
C SER A 108 -8.53 29.09 20.88
N ASP A 109 -7.51 28.36 20.45
CA ASP A 109 -6.57 28.65 19.35
C ASP A 109 -7.26 28.49 17.96
N ASP A 110 -8.52 28.92 17.85
CA ASP A 110 -9.48 28.49 16.81
C ASP A 110 -9.58 29.43 15.59
N GLU A 111 -8.68 30.41 15.41
CA GLU A 111 -8.81 31.32 14.26
C GLU A 111 -7.46 31.75 13.65
N TYR A 112 -6.62 30.76 13.31
CA TYR A 112 -5.47 31.00 12.43
C TYR A 112 -5.46 30.07 11.22
N ASP A 113 -6.15 30.51 10.16
CA ASP A 113 -6.22 29.85 8.84
C ASP A 113 -4.92 29.94 8.01
N GLY A 114 -3.75 30.15 8.64
CA GLY A 114 -2.48 30.44 7.94
C GLY A 114 -1.29 29.60 8.41
N ILE A 115 -0.43 29.19 7.47
CA ILE A 115 0.89 28.55 7.74
C ILE A 115 1.76 29.45 8.64
N LEU A 116 1.52 30.76 8.63
CA LEU A 116 2.23 31.74 9.45
C LEU A 116 1.35 32.18 10.63
N LYS A 117 1.79 31.85 11.85
CA LYS A 117 1.22 32.39 13.09
C LYS A 117 1.81 33.80 13.36
N PRO A 118 0.99 34.83 13.60
CA PRO A 118 1.46 36.15 13.98
C PRO A 118 2.19 36.14 15.33
N ALA A 119 3.36 36.77 15.35
CA ALA A 119 4.17 36.90 16.57
C ALA A 119 3.64 37.97 17.55
N PHE A 120 2.81 38.91 17.06
CA PHE A 120 2.28 40.01 17.84
C PHE A 120 0.78 40.19 17.58
N ALA A 121 0.00 40.34 18.66
CA ALA A 121 -1.35 40.87 18.60
C ALA A 121 -1.26 42.38 18.36
N VAL A 122 -1.81 42.84 17.23
CA VAL A 122 -1.76 44.25 16.83
C VAL A 122 -3.15 44.66 16.43
N ASP A 123 -3.83 45.37 17.33
CA ASP A 123 -5.21 45.79 17.15
C ASP A 123 -5.31 47.26 16.72
N GLY A 124 -6.38 47.57 16.00
CA GLY A 124 -6.74 48.93 15.56
C GLY A 124 -6.29 49.30 14.15
N GLU A 125 -6.77 50.46 13.69
CA GLU A 125 -6.44 51.05 12.39
C GLU A 125 -5.19 51.94 12.49
N PRO A 126 -4.37 52.04 11.42
CA PRO A 126 -3.22 52.95 11.41
C PRO A 126 -3.66 54.42 11.45
N ASP A 127 -2.93 55.25 12.20
CA ASP A 127 -3.09 56.70 12.24
C ASP A 127 -2.05 57.37 11.34
N PHE A 128 -2.45 57.90 10.19
CA PHE A 128 -1.54 58.60 9.27
C PHE A 128 -1.40 60.10 9.56
N GLU A 129 -2.20 60.69 10.44
CA GLU A 129 -2.22 62.14 10.71
C GLU A 129 -1.08 62.56 11.64
N SER A 130 -0.67 61.68 12.55
CA SER A 130 0.41 61.92 13.52
C SER A 130 1.83 61.92 12.93
N GLY A 131 1.99 61.73 11.63
CA GLY A 131 3.30 61.70 10.96
C GLY A 131 4.02 60.35 11.10
N GLU A 132 5.34 60.35 11.26
CA GLU A 132 6.14 59.11 11.33
C GLU A 132 5.79 58.24 12.55
N PRO A 133 5.82 56.90 12.44
CA PRO A 133 5.45 56.04 13.55
C PRO A 133 6.56 56.09 14.62
N LEU A 134 6.23 56.62 15.79
CA LEU A 134 7.15 56.69 16.94
C LEU A 134 7.05 55.44 17.83
N ASP A 135 6.10 54.56 17.57
CA ASP A 135 5.82 53.34 18.31
C ASP A 135 5.79 52.09 17.39
N GLY A 136 6.20 50.95 17.94
CA GLY A 136 6.28 49.68 17.23
C GLY A 136 4.92 49.11 16.81
N PHE A 137 3.88 49.28 17.63
CA PHE A 137 2.54 48.81 17.27
C PHE A 137 1.92 49.66 16.16
N GLU A 138 2.13 50.98 16.20
CA GLU A 138 1.68 51.87 15.13
C GLU A 138 2.37 51.56 13.80
N TYR A 139 3.66 51.25 13.83
CA TYR A 139 4.38 50.75 12.67
C TYR A 139 3.73 49.46 12.12
N LEU A 140 3.46 48.48 12.98
CA LEU A 140 2.85 47.21 12.56
C LEU A 140 1.44 47.37 12.00
N ARG A 141 0.62 48.30 12.53
CA ARG A 141 -0.69 48.64 11.96
C ARG A 141 -0.57 49.17 10.54
N ARG A 142 0.38 50.09 10.29
CA ARG A 142 0.64 50.63 8.95
C ARG A 142 1.15 49.58 7.99
N VAL A 143 2.03 48.68 8.44
CA VAL A 143 2.50 47.53 7.64
C VAL A 143 1.36 46.58 7.29
N ARG A 144 0.46 46.24 8.23
CA ARG A 144 -0.73 45.42 7.95
C ARG A 144 -1.64 46.09 6.93
N TRP A 145 -1.84 47.40 7.05
CA TRP A 145 -2.63 48.19 6.11
C TRP A 145 -1.99 48.22 4.71
N GLU A 146 -0.68 48.45 4.60
CA GLU A 146 0.05 48.44 3.34
C GLU A 146 0.03 47.05 2.69
N ALA A 147 0.29 46.00 3.47
CA ALA A 147 0.25 44.62 3.00
C ALA A 147 -1.12 44.22 2.43
N ASN A 148 -2.21 44.73 3.02
CA ASN A 148 -3.57 44.53 2.50
C ASN A 148 -3.83 45.20 1.14
N GLN A 149 -3.03 46.21 0.76
CA GLN A 149 -3.08 46.83 -0.57
C GLN A 149 -2.24 46.08 -1.61
N ILE A 150 -1.33 45.21 -1.17
CA ILE A 150 -0.45 44.44 -2.05
C ILE A 150 -1.18 43.16 -2.48
N PRO A 151 -1.16 42.79 -3.78
CA PRO A 151 -1.73 41.52 -4.22
C PRO A 151 -1.09 40.34 -3.48
N LYS A 152 -1.92 39.48 -2.88
CA LYS A 152 -1.45 38.28 -2.14
C LYS A 152 -0.55 37.36 -2.97
N VAL A 153 -0.79 37.31 -4.28
CA VAL A 153 0.01 36.53 -5.23
C VAL A 153 0.37 37.40 -6.43
N LYS A 154 1.65 37.43 -6.79
CA LYS A 154 2.16 38.13 -7.96
C LYS A 154 3.00 37.18 -8.80
N VAL A 155 2.64 37.02 -10.07
CA VAL A 155 3.36 36.14 -11.01
C VAL A 155 4.18 36.98 -11.97
N ALA A 156 5.51 36.81 -11.94
CA ALA A 156 6.41 37.43 -12.91
C ALA A 156 6.57 36.52 -14.14
N LYS A 157 6.49 37.10 -15.34
CA LYS A 157 6.76 36.36 -16.59
C LYS A 157 8.26 36.35 -16.85
N ILE A 158 8.85 35.16 -16.78
CA ILE A 158 10.28 34.93 -17.04
C ILE A 158 10.39 34.03 -18.26
N ASP A 159 11.30 34.36 -19.18
CA ASP A 159 11.64 33.44 -20.27
C ASP A 159 12.59 32.36 -19.76
N LEU A 160 12.11 31.11 -19.75
CA LEU A 160 12.83 29.93 -19.27
C LEU A 160 13.18 28.97 -20.41
N SER A 161 13.16 29.44 -21.66
CA SER A 161 13.40 28.60 -22.85
C SER A 161 14.78 27.91 -22.83
N ALA A 162 15.80 28.55 -22.27
CA ALA A 162 17.14 27.96 -22.09
C ALA A 162 17.15 26.92 -20.95
N ALA A 163 16.62 27.26 -19.78
CA ALA A 163 16.64 26.39 -18.58
C ALA A 163 15.87 25.07 -18.77
N ARG A 164 14.81 25.05 -19.58
CA ARG A 164 14.06 23.83 -19.90
C ARG A 164 14.89 22.79 -20.66
N LYS A 165 15.94 23.21 -21.37
CA LYS A 165 16.83 22.30 -22.12
C LYS A 165 17.90 21.67 -21.23
N GLU A 166 18.11 22.20 -20.04
CA GLU A 166 19.12 21.75 -19.07
C GLU A 166 18.51 20.89 -17.95
N GLN A 167 17.20 20.62 -18.01
CA GLN A 167 16.53 19.82 -17.00
C GLN A 167 17.02 18.37 -17.05
N THR A 168 17.52 17.87 -15.92
CA THR A 168 17.90 16.47 -15.79
C THR A 168 16.67 15.59 -15.51
N PRO A 169 16.63 14.35 -16.03
CA PRO A 169 15.68 13.36 -15.56
C PRO A 169 15.79 13.19 -14.05
N TYR A 170 14.67 13.21 -13.34
CA TYR A 170 14.62 13.07 -11.88
C TYR A 170 14.97 11.65 -11.41
N MET A 171 14.59 10.64 -12.20
CA MET A 171 14.71 9.23 -11.83
C MET A 171 15.40 8.43 -12.97
N PRO A 172 16.26 7.46 -12.64
CA PRO A 172 16.78 6.51 -13.62
C PRO A 172 15.64 5.76 -14.31
N GLU A 173 15.85 5.39 -15.58
CA GLU A 173 14.91 4.54 -16.31
C GLU A 173 14.95 3.14 -15.68
N ILE A 174 13.86 2.76 -15.01
CA ILE A 174 13.70 1.43 -14.43
C ILE A 174 12.99 0.56 -15.49
N PRO A 175 13.57 -0.57 -15.92
CA PRO A 175 12.94 -1.44 -16.90
C PRO A 175 11.61 -1.99 -16.40
N ASP A 176 10.62 -2.04 -17.29
CA ASP A 176 9.33 -2.68 -17.05
C ASP A 176 9.51 -4.17 -16.71
N ILE A 177 8.57 -4.71 -15.93
CA ILE A 177 8.54 -6.14 -15.60
C ILE A 177 8.41 -6.98 -16.90
N PRO A 178 9.35 -7.89 -17.19
CA PRO A 178 9.29 -8.74 -18.37
C PRO A 178 8.00 -9.55 -18.42
N LYS A 179 7.35 -9.58 -19.59
CA LYS A 179 6.13 -10.37 -19.79
C LYS A 179 6.49 -11.84 -19.94
N CYS A 180 5.90 -12.67 -19.08
CA CYS A 180 5.98 -14.13 -19.21
C CYS A 180 5.11 -14.61 -20.40
N SER A 181 5.47 -15.75 -20.99
CA SER A 181 4.68 -16.40 -22.04
C SER A 181 3.28 -16.72 -21.50
N PRO A 182 2.19 -16.46 -22.26
CA PRO A 182 0.83 -16.67 -21.78
C PRO A 182 0.55 -18.13 -21.38
N ASP A 183 1.30 -19.09 -21.93
CA ASP A 183 1.16 -20.52 -21.61
C ASP A 183 1.82 -20.90 -20.25
N LEU A 184 2.72 -20.07 -19.73
CA LEU A 184 3.43 -20.28 -18.47
C LEU A 184 2.96 -19.34 -17.35
N CYS A 185 2.19 -18.29 -17.69
CA CYS A 185 1.54 -17.44 -16.71
C CYS A 185 0.44 -18.20 -15.96
N ALA A 186 0.32 -17.90 -14.67
CA ALA A 186 -0.86 -18.27 -13.91
C ALA A 186 -2.14 -17.68 -14.52
N SER A 187 -3.24 -18.44 -14.46
CA SER A 187 -4.56 -17.93 -14.82
C SER A 187 -5.12 -17.04 -13.70
N LYS A 188 -5.97 -16.07 -14.04
CA LYS A 188 -6.60 -15.20 -13.05
C LYS A 188 -7.41 -15.97 -11.99
N GLU A 189 -8.10 -17.02 -12.41
CA GLU A 189 -8.88 -17.87 -11.49
C GLU A 189 -7.97 -18.55 -10.46
N TRP A 190 -6.81 -19.03 -10.91
CA TRP A 190 -5.82 -19.61 -10.01
C TRP A 190 -5.23 -18.56 -9.07
N GLU A 191 -4.91 -17.37 -9.59
CA GLU A 191 -4.39 -16.26 -8.80
C GLU A 191 -5.37 -15.89 -7.67
N ASP A 192 -6.64 -15.65 -7.99
CA ASP A 192 -7.67 -15.28 -7.00
C ASP A 192 -7.86 -16.36 -5.93
N SER A 193 -7.88 -17.63 -6.35
CA SER A 193 -7.95 -18.77 -5.43
C SER A 193 -6.70 -18.88 -4.55
N PHE A 194 -5.53 -18.67 -5.11
CA PHE A 194 -4.26 -18.76 -4.40
C PHE A 194 -4.10 -17.63 -3.39
N ILE A 195 -4.46 -16.39 -3.75
CA ILE A 195 -4.40 -15.24 -2.84
C ILE A 195 -5.32 -15.44 -1.63
N THR A 196 -6.49 -16.05 -1.85
CA THR A 196 -7.39 -16.44 -0.75
C THR A 196 -6.71 -17.46 0.18
N TYR A 197 -6.16 -18.54 -0.38
CA TYR A 197 -5.42 -19.55 0.38
C TYR A 197 -4.20 -18.97 1.13
N PHE A 198 -3.47 -18.05 0.50
CA PHE A 198 -2.31 -17.40 1.11
C PHE A 198 -2.73 -16.52 2.29
N SER A 199 -3.86 -15.80 2.16
CA SER A 199 -4.44 -15.00 3.24
C SER A 199 -4.83 -15.87 4.44
N GLU A 200 -5.47 -17.02 4.20
CA GLU A 200 -5.80 -18.01 5.24
C GLU A 200 -4.55 -18.57 5.92
N THR A 201 -3.52 -18.90 5.14
CA THR A 201 -2.24 -19.40 5.65
C THR A 201 -1.59 -18.38 6.58
N ARG A 202 -1.65 -17.09 6.23
CA ARG A 202 -1.15 -16.01 7.08
C ARG A 202 -1.95 -15.84 8.36
N LEU A 203 -3.28 -15.96 8.30
CA LEU A 203 -4.11 -15.93 9.50
C LEU A 203 -3.78 -17.08 10.44
N ALA A 204 -3.65 -18.30 9.91
CA ALA A 204 -3.25 -19.47 10.70
C ALA A 204 -1.85 -19.29 11.33
N PHE A 205 -0.90 -18.69 10.59
CA PHE A 205 0.42 -18.37 11.14
C PHE A 205 0.32 -17.36 12.30
N LEU A 206 -0.46 -16.29 12.15
CA LEU A 206 -0.64 -15.27 13.19
C LEU A 206 -1.31 -15.83 14.45
N GLU A 207 -2.29 -16.72 14.31
CA GLU A 207 -2.92 -17.41 15.44
C GLU A 207 -1.91 -18.25 16.22
N LEU A 208 -1.06 -19.00 15.49
CA LEU A 208 0.01 -19.78 16.09
C LEU A 208 1.03 -18.86 16.77
N ASP A 209 1.48 -17.80 16.10
CA ASP A 209 2.47 -16.85 16.64
C ASP A 209 1.98 -16.17 17.92
N SER A 210 0.67 -15.90 18.02
CA SER A 210 0.03 -15.29 19.19
C SER A 210 -0.25 -16.28 20.34
N SER A 211 -0.30 -17.59 20.06
CA SER A 211 -0.72 -18.61 21.03
C SER A 211 0.36 -19.03 22.05
N ASP A 212 1.60 -18.57 21.91
CA ASP A 212 2.64 -18.86 22.90
C ASP A 212 2.50 -17.93 24.13
N GLY A 213 1.78 -18.39 25.15
CA GLY A 213 2.07 -18.02 26.53
C GLY A 213 3.51 -18.45 26.90
N PRO A 214 4.15 -17.85 27.93
CA PRO A 214 5.57 -18.05 28.21
C PRO A 214 5.84 -19.52 28.58
N SER A 215 6.29 -20.30 27.59
CA SER A 215 6.75 -21.65 27.80
C SER A 215 8.21 -21.58 28.29
N VAL A 216 8.37 -21.63 29.61
CA VAL A 216 9.66 -21.85 30.26
C VAL A 216 10.16 -23.24 29.85
N SER A 217 11.17 -23.28 28.99
CA SER A 217 12.06 -24.44 28.89
C SER A 217 13.38 -24.07 28.22
N GLY A 218 14.45 -24.12 29.02
CA GLY A 218 15.79 -24.44 28.54
C GLY A 218 16.62 -23.29 27.98
N ALA A 219 17.18 -22.49 28.89
CA ALA A 219 18.36 -21.68 28.60
C ALA A 219 19.51 -22.55 28.04
N VAL A 220 19.93 -22.26 26.81
CA VAL A 220 21.34 -22.35 26.43
C VAL A 220 21.72 -20.98 25.89
N ASN A 221 22.47 -20.25 26.71
CA ASN A 221 22.97 -18.94 26.33
C ASN A 221 24.12 -19.14 25.33
N SER A 222 23.99 -18.58 24.12
CA SER A 222 25.14 -18.13 23.34
C SER A 222 24.76 -16.87 22.59
N PRO A 223 25.50 -15.76 22.77
CA PRO A 223 25.27 -14.54 22.01
C PRO A 223 25.97 -14.68 20.66
N CYS A 224 25.22 -15.04 19.62
CA CYS A 224 25.76 -15.04 18.26
C CYS A 224 25.57 -13.66 17.62
N LYS A 225 26.72 -13.03 17.37
CA LYS A 225 26.91 -11.82 16.56
C LYS A 225 26.16 -11.89 15.21
N PRO A 226 25.77 -10.74 14.63
CA PRO A 226 25.19 -10.70 13.29
C PRO A 226 26.30 -10.97 12.27
N GLY A 227 26.20 -12.10 11.59
CA GLY A 227 27.21 -12.54 10.62
C GLY A 227 27.17 -14.05 10.43
N ILE A 228 25.99 -14.60 10.14
CA ILE A 228 25.88 -15.98 9.66
C ILE A 228 25.33 -15.89 8.25
N SER A 229 26.24 -16.15 7.30
CA SER A 229 25.92 -16.53 5.94
C SER A 229 25.13 -17.84 6.03
N PHE A 230 23.81 -17.76 6.05
CA PHE A 230 22.96 -18.94 5.95
C PHE A 230 22.99 -19.39 4.48
N GLU A 231 23.87 -20.33 4.17
CA GLU A 231 23.59 -21.22 3.03
C GLU A 231 22.30 -22.01 3.36
N PRO A 232 21.29 -21.98 2.50
CA PRO A 232 20.02 -22.64 2.75
C PRO A 232 20.16 -24.13 2.39
N GLN A 233 20.81 -24.89 3.27
CA GLN A 233 20.84 -26.36 3.23
C GLN A 233 19.69 -26.97 4.07
N ILE A 234 18.95 -26.15 4.80
CA ILE A 234 17.89 -26.56 5.74
C ILE A 234 16.57 -25.91 5.31
N ASP A 235 15.49 -26.69 5.31
CA ASP A 235 14.15 -26.21 4.98
C ASP A 235 13.62 -25.23 6.05
N PRO A 236 12.86 -24.19 5.67
CA PRO A 236 12.27 -23.25 6.63
C PRO A 236 11.25 -23.98 7.50
N THR A 237 11.55 -24.11 8.79
CA THR A 237 10.62 -24.70 9.77
C THR A 237 9.82 -23.61 10.49
N LEU A 238 8.56 -23.90 10.80
CA LEU A 238 7.68 -22.98 11.54
C LEU A 238 8.32 -22.50 12.85
N THR A 239 9.02 -23.40 13.55
CA THR A 239 9.72 -23.09 14.80
C THR A 239 10.88 -22.10 14.60
N MET A 240 11.55 -22.12 13.45
CA MET A 240 12.62 -21.16 13.14
C MET A 240 12.06 -19.78 12.82
N ILE A 241 10.97 -19.72 12.05
CA ILE A 241 10.33 -18.45 11.67
C ILE A 241 9.67 -17.77 12.89
N ARG A 242 8.98 -18.52 13.75
CA ARG A 242 8.36 -17.98 14.99
C ARG A 242 9.37 -17.42 15.99
N LYS A 243 10.60 -17.96 16.01
CA LYS A 243 11.68 -17.44 16.87
C LYS A 243 12.20 -16.07 16.42
N MET A 244 11.92 -15.66 15.19
CA MET A 244 12.27 -14.33 14.69
C MET A 244 11.18 -13.34 15.10
N ASP A 245 11.58 -12.19 15.62
CA ASP A 245 10.67 -11.05 15.78
C ASP A 245 10.29 -10.44 14.42
N ALA A 246 9.25 -9.60 14.39
CA ALA A 246 8.74 -9.00 13.16
C ALA A 246 9.82 -8.25 12.35
N VAL A 247 10.75 -7.54 13.01
CA VAL A 247 11.82 -6.78 12.34
C VAL A 247 12.84 -7.75 11.74
N SER A 248 13.24 -8.77 12.50
CA SER A 248 14.13 -9.82 12.00
C SER A 248 13.53 -10.57 10.80
N ARG A 249 12.22 -10.85 10.78
CA ARG A 249 11.56 -11.48 9.62
C ARG A 249 11.66 -10.62 8.37
N ALA A 250 11.35 -9.32 8.49
CA ALA A 250 11.45 -8.38 7.39
C ALA A 250 12.89 -8.21 6.89
N ALA A 251 13.85 -8.02 7.81
CA ALA A 251 15.27 -7.95 7.48
C ALA A 251 15.78 -9.23 6.79
N THR A 252 15.39 -10.40 7.28
CA THR A 252 15.75 -11.69 6.68
C THR A 252 15.18 -11.82 5.27
N LEU A 253 13.91 -11.43 5.06
CA LEU A 253 13.29 -11.42 3.74
C LEU A 253 14.08 -10.52 2.77
N ARG A 254 14.41 -9.30 3.18
CA ARG A 254 15.16 -8.35 2.34
C ARG A 254 16.55 -8.88 1.97
N ASN A 255 17.28 -9.43 2.95
CA ASN A 255 18.60 -10.02 2.72
C ASN A 255 18.53 -11.22 1.77
N TYR A 256 17.50 -12.07 1.91
CA TYR A 256 17.32 -13.22 1.03
C TYR A 256 16.96 -12.77 -0.39
N ILE A 257 16.08 -11.77 -0.52
CA ILE A 257 15.74 -11.17 -1.81
C ILE A 257 16.96 -10.56 -2.50
N ASP A 258 17.85 -9.90 -1.74
CA ASP A 258 19.10 -9.34 -2.26
C ASP A 258 20.04 -10.46 -2.76
N MET A 259 20.19 -11.53 -1.97
CA MET A 259 20.99 -12.70 -2.33
C MET A 259 20.55 -13.32 -3.67
N ILE A 260 19.25 -13.56 -3.85
CA ILE A 260 18.73 -14.19 -5.08
C ILE A 260 18.83 -13.30 -6.32
N GLN A 261 19.10 -11.99 -6.20
CA GLN A 261 19.26 -11.12 -7.38
C GLN A 261 20.39 -11.60 -8.29
N SER A 262 21.40 -12.24 -7.70
CA SER A 262 22.55 -12.79 -8.40
C SER A 262 22.31 -14.16 -9.07
N PHE A 263 21.19 -14.83 -8.80
CA PHE A 263 20.93 -16.21 -9.25
C PHE A 263 20.25 -16.26 -10.61
N ASP A 264 20.62 -17.19 -11.48
CA ASP A 264 19.93 -17.39 -12.76
C ASP A 264 18.71 -18.32 -12.66
N MET A 265 18.66 -19.15 -11.62
CA MET A 265 17.58 -20.08 -11.30
C MET A 265 17.33 -20.08 -9.79
N LEU A 266 16.10 -20.31 -9.37
CA LEU A 266 15.72 -20.49 -7.97
C LEU A 266 15.49 -21.96 -7.67
N SER A 267 16.18 -22.47 -6.65
CA SER A 267 15.93 -23.83 -6.17
C SER A 267 14.58 -23.89 -5.44
N ARG A 268 14.07 -25.11 -5.25
CA ARG A 268 12.88 -25.33 -4.42
C ARG A 268 13.04 -24.79 -3.00
N ASN A 269 14.23 -24.91 -2.41
CA ASN A 269 14.46 -24.39 -1.06
C ASN A 269 14.43 -22.85 -1.02
N ASP A 270 14.95 -22.19 -2.07
CA ASP A 270 14.89 -20.73 -2.17
C ASP A 270 13.45 -20.22 -2.20
N CYS A 271 12.61 -20.85 -3.02
CA CYS A 271 11.21 -20.51 -3.11
C CYS A 271 10.45 -20.79 -1.80
N LEU A 272 10.78 -21.88 -1.09
CA LEU A 272 10.19 -22.19 0.21
C LEU A 272 10.57 -21.15 1.28
N TRP A 273 11.83 -20.72 1.32
CA TRP A 273 12.29 -19.67 2.25
C TRP A 273 11.58 -18.34 2.00
N LEU A 274 11.53 -17.91 0.73
CA LEU A 274 10.82 -16.69 0.32
C LEU A 274 9.33 -16.77 0.67
N PHE A 275 8.68 -17.90 0.38
CA PHE A 275 7.28 -18.12 0.72
C PHE A 275 7.05 -18.04 2.24
N ALA A 276 7.83 -18.78 3.03
CA ALA A 276 7.70 -18.81 4.48
C ALA A 276 7.91 -17.42 5.11
N LEU A 277 8.90 -16.66 4.62
CA LEU A 277 9.14 -15.29 5.07
C LEU A 277 8.00 -14.35 4.65
N CYS A 278 7.46 -14.48 3.42
CA CYS A 278 6.30 -13.69 2.98
C CYS A 278 5.03 -13.96 3.81
N VAL A 279 4.84 -15.19 4.28
CA VAL A 279 3.74 -15.53 5.21
C VAL A 279 3.94 -14.81 6.55
N ALA A 280 5.17 -14.79 7.05
CA ALA A 280 5.48 -14.32 8.40
C ALA A 280 5.70 -12.81 8.52
N VAL A 281 5.95 -12.09 7.42
CA VAL A 281 6.12 -10.64 7.41
C VAL A 281 4.77 -9.93 7.54
N GLU A 282 4.63 -9.10 8.57
CA GLU A 282 3.40 -8.41 8.93
C GLU A 282 3.22 -7.06 8.19
N PRO A 283 2.01 -6.74 7.70
CA PRO A 283 1.68 -5.40 7.25
C PRO A 283 1.37 -4.47 8.44
N PRO A 284 1.56 -3.14 8.31
CA PRO A 284 2.01 -2.44 7.11
C PRO A 284 3.51 -2.64 6.83
N LEU A 285 3.84 -2.83 5.55
CA LEU A 285 5.24 -2.98 5.12
C LEU A 285 5.96 -1.64 5.09
N ASP A 286 7.22 -1.62 5.52
CA ASP A 286 8.09 -0.46 5.32
C ASP A 286 8.49 -0.29 3.85
N ALA A 287 8.95 0.90 3.50
CA ALA A 287 9.31 1.25 2.12
C ALA A 287 10.46 0.39 1.58
N GLU A 288 11.41 -0.02 2.42
CA GLU A 288 12.56 -0.84 2.03
C GLU A 288 12.10 -2.27 1.71
N THR A 289 11.25 -2.87 2.55
CA THR A 289 10.65 -4.18 2.28
C THR A 289 9.79 -4.17 1.01
N CYS A 290 9.03 -3.10 0.76
CA CYS A 290 8.29 -2.95 -0.50
C CYS A 290 9.24 -2.86 -1.71
N ALA A 291 10.36 -2.12 -1.59
CA ALA A 291 11.38 -2.05 -2.64
C ALA A 291 12.00 -3.43 -2.91
N SER A 292 12.33 -4.20 -1.88
CA SER A 292 12.81 -5.57 -2.02
C SER A 292 11.78 -6.47 -2.70
N LEU A 293 10.49 -6.43 -2.30
CA LEU A 293 9.45 -7.21 -2.97
C LEU A 293 9.30 -6.88 -4.46
N ARG A 294 9.47 -5.61 -4.86
CA ARG A 294 9.53 -5.22 -6.28
C ARG A 294 10.75 -5.81 -7.00
N SER A 295 11.92 -5.79 -6.37
CA SER A 295 13.12 -6.45 -6.91
C SER A 295 12.93 -7.96 -7.07
N MET A 296 12.29 -8.62 -6.09
CA MET A 296 11.92 -10.03 -6.19
C MET A 296 10.93 -10.29 -7.33
N LEU A 297 9.88 -9.48 -7.46
CA LEU A 297 8.88 -9.58 -8.53
C LEU A 297 9.54 -9.48 -9.92
N ARG A 298 10.39 -8.47 -10.12
CA ARG A 298 11.15 -8.31 -11.38
C ARG A 298 12.07 -9.48 -11.64
N LYS A 299 12.79 -9.96 -10.60
CA LYS A 299 13.67 -11.12 -10.73
C LYS A 299 12.91 -12.39 -11.13
N CYS A 300 11.81 -12.69 -10.44
CA CYS A 300 10.99 -13.86 -10.74
C CYS A 300 10.41 -13.79 -12.15
N SER A 301 9.93 -12.62 -12.57
CA SER A 301 9.42 -12.39 -13.92
C SER A 301 10.51 -12.50 -14.99
N THR A 302 11.74 -12.08 -14.68
CA THR A 302 12.90 -12.23 -15.56
C THR A 302 13.23 -13.70 -15.78
N ILE A 303 13.23 -14.51 -14.72
CA ILE A 303 13.46 -15.97 -14.82
C ILE A 303 12.30 -16.63 -15.57
N LEU A 304 11.04 -16.25 -15.29
CA LEU A 304 9.88 -16.77 -16.03
C LEU A 304 9.97 -16.47 -17.53
N ALA A 305 10.46 -15.29 -17.92
CA ALA A 305 10.60 -14.91 -19.31
C ALA A 305 11.68 -15.70 -20.07
N THR A 306 12.64 -16.32 -19.38
CA THR A 306 13.66 -17.18 -20.02
C THR A 306 13.23 -18.64 -20.14
N LYS A 307 12.15 -19.05 -19.46
CA LYS A 307 11.64 -20.42 -19.46
C LYS A 307 10.74 -20.69 -20.66
N SER A 308 10.84 -21.91 -21.20
CA SER A 308 10.06 -22.38 -22.35
C SER A 308 9.08 -23.51 -22.03
N GLU A 309 9.31 -24.21 -20.92
CA GLU A 309 8.52 -25.38 -20.51
C GLU A 309 7.98 -25.18 -19.10
N MET A 310 6.84 -25.81 -18.82
CA MET A 310 6.25 -25.83 -17.49
C MET A 310 7.04 -26.81 -16.60
N ASP A 311 7.79 -26.27 -15.64
CA ASP A 311 8.53 -27.05 -14.63
C ASP A 311 8.10 -26.63 -13.20
N ASP A 312 8.61 -27.34 -12.19
CA ASP A 312 8.32 -27.01 -10.78
C ASP A 312 8.76 -25.58 -10.42
N GLU A 313 9.82 -25.08 -11.04
CA GLU A 313 10.34 -23.73 -10.81
C GLU A 313 9.36 -22.67 -11.33
N VAL A 314 8.79 -22.85 -12.52
CA VAL A 314 7.76 -21.98 -13.09
C VAL A 314 6.55 -21.88 -12.15
N VAL A 315 6.10 -23.00 -11.56
CA VAL A 315 5.00 -22.99 -10.59
C VAL A 315 5.37 -22.16 -9.35
N MET A 316 6.56 -22.38 -8.79
CA MET A 316 7.03 -21.63 -7.62
C MET A 316 7.23 -20.14 -7.90
N LEU A 317 7.74 -19.79 -9.08
CA LEU A 317 7.91 -18.41 -9.52
C LEU A 317 6.56 -17.71 -9.66
N ASN A 318 5.55 -18.36 -10.26
CA ASN A 318 4.20 -17.81 -10.34
C ASN A 318 3.58 -17.57 -8.94
N ILE A 319 3.84 -18.45 -7.97
CA ILE A 319 3.46 -18.25 -6.57
C ILE A 319 4.10 -16.97 -6.00
N LEU A 320 5.40 -16.78 -6.16
CA LEU A 320 6.12 -15.60 -5.65
C LEU A 320 5.70 -14.31 -6.35
N VAL A 321 5.42 -14.37 -7.66
CA VAL A 321 4.87 -13.26 -8.45
C VAL A 321 3.48 -12.88 -7.95
N ALA A 322 2.59 -13.84 -7.70
CA ALA A 322 1.27 -13.58 -7.15
C ALA A 322 1.34 -12.94 -5.74
N ILE A 323 2.21 -13.44 -4.87
CA ILE A 323 2.39 -12.88 -3.52
C ILE A 323 2.91 -11.43 -3.60
N SER A 324 3.99 -11.19 -4.34
CA SER A 324 4.59 -9.85 -4.44
C SER A 324 3.68 -8.87 -5.18
N GLY A 325 3.17 -9.25 -6.35
CA GLY A 325 2.36 -8.41 -7.22
C GLY A 325 0.94 -8.18 -6.72
N LEU A 326 0.18 -9.25 -6.43
CA LEU A 326 -1.25 -9.16 -6.06
C LEU A 326 -1.45 -8.96 -4.56
N TYR A 327 -0.87 -9.82 -3.71
CA TYR A 327 -1.13 -9.75 -2.27
C TYR A 327 -0.54 -8.49 -1.66
N PHE A 328 0.73 -8.21 -1.92
CA PHE A 328 1.40 -7.00 -1.43
C PHE A 328 1.22 -5.78 -2.34
N GLY A 329 0.51 -5.91 -3.47
CA GLY A 329 0.17 -4.79 -4.35
C GLY A 329 1.38 -4.12 -5.03
N GLN A 330 2.42 -4.89 -5.36
CA GLN A 330 3.67 -4.35 -5.92
C GLN A 330 3.70 -4.28 -7.46
N TYR A 331 2.62 -4.62 -8.16
CA TYR A 331 2.55 -4.40 -9.60
C TYR A 331 2.67 -2.91 -9.95
N GLU A 332 3.46 -2.62 -10.98
CA GLU A 332 3.53 -1.28 -11.57
C GLU A 332 2.17 -0.94 -12.20
N LYS A 333 1.67 0.25 -11.92
CA LYS A 333 0.37 0.75 -12.41
C LYS A 333 0.49 1.46 -13.74
#